data_AF-A0A7V0UAR4-F1
#
_entry.id   AF-A0A7V0UAR4-F1
#
_cell.length_a   1.000
_cell.length_b   1.000
_cell.length_c   1.000
_cell.angle_alpha   90.00
_cell.angle_beta   90.00
_cell.angle_gamma   90.00
#
_symmetry.space_group_name_H-M   'P 1'
#
loop_
_entity.id
_entity.type
_entity.pdbx_description
1 polymer ?
#
loop_
_entity_poly.entity_id
_entity_poly.type
_entity_poly.pdbx_seq_one_letter_code
_entity_poly.pdbx_strand_id
1 'polypeptide(L)'
;MKLKTFKLGGIHPPENKMAAGNPIEPVALPKRATIHLNQHIGAPANPVVKKGDQVKVGTLIGKGESFISANIHSSVSGKVFAVDSVADGSGYKIKSVIIDVEGDEWEDTIDRSTDLVKEITLESSQIIERIKECGIVGLGGACFPSHVKYMVPEGKKVDTLVINAVECEPYLTADNRIMLEKTEEIMIGIEIMKKAAGIEKAIVGIEANKPEAIAKMEKTASVYPGTIIQPLKVMYPQGAEKQLIKSLLNREVPSGKLPLDVGCVVNNVGTALAIYEAVQKNKPLIERVVTVTGKKLQRTANYIVRIGTPVSMLVETVGGIPDGT
;
A
#
# COMPACT_ATOMS: atom_id res chain seq x y z
N MET A 1 13.56 4.48 23.70
CA MET A 1 12.56 5.56 23.52
C MET A 1 11.31 5.28 24.35
N LYS A 2 10.54 6.31 24.75
CA LYS A 2 9.24 6.13 25.45
C LYS A 2 8.16 5.70 24.45
N LEU A 3 7.41 4.64 24.76
CA LEU A 3 6.26 4.21 23.95
C LEU A 3 5.13 5.26 24.02
N LYS A 4 4.63 5.69 22.86
CA LYS A 4 3.44 6.57 22.77
C LYS A 4 2.16 5.77 22.50
N THR A 5 1.02 6.34 22.85
CA THR A 5 -0.33 5.80 22.60
C THR A 5 -1.39 6.88 22.85
N PHE A 6 -2.66 6.60 22.59
CA PHE A 6 -3.80 7.44 22.95
C PHE A 6 -4.37 7.05 24.32
N LYS A 7 -5.12 7.96 24.98
CA LYS A 7 -5.51 7.80 26.39
C LYS A 7 -6.81 7.01 26.62
N LEU A 8 -7.81 7.15 25.74
CA LEU A 8 -9.16 6.66 25.97
C LEU A 8 -9.56 5.62 24.91
N GLY A 9 -10.08 4.49 25.36
CA GLY A 9 -10.51 3.38 24.52
C GLY A 9 -9.37 2.41 24.17
N GLY A 10 -9.65 1.56 23.19
CA GLY A 10 -8.74 0.52 22.72
C GLY A 10 -8.85 -0.80 23.48
N ILE A 11 -8.42 -1.88 22.83
CA ILE A 11 -8.40 -3.25 23.37
C ILE A 11 -7.08 -3.94 23.03
N HIS A 12 -6.80 -5.07 23.69
CA HIS A 12 -5.59 -5.88 23.50
C HIS A 12 -5.96 -7.30 23.02
N PRO A 13 -6.32 -7.48 21.74
CA PRO A 13 -6.62 -8.80 21.20
C PRO A 13 -5.34 -9.67 21.17
N PRO A 14 -5.47 -11.01 21.25
CA PRO A 14 -4.33 -11.91 21.07
C PRO A 14 -3.65 -11.68 19.72
N GLU A 15 -2.32 -11.59 19.71
CA GLU A 15 -1.59 -11.00 18.59
C GLU A 15 -1.48 -11.86 17.34
N ASN A 16 -1.82 -13.17 17.33
CA ASN A 16 -1.92 -14.09 16.17
C ASN A 16 -0.98 -13.88 14.94
N LYS A 17 0.23 -13.32 15.13
CA LYS A 17 1.23 -13.00 14.09
C LYS A 17 1.96 -14.25 13.56
N MET A 18 1.21 -15.30 13.21
CA MET A 18 1.72 -16.63 12.85
C MET A 18 2.62 -16.63 11.60
N ALA A 19 2.56 -15.59 10.77
CA ALA A 19 3.39 -15.46 9.57
C ALA A 19 4.53 -14.43 9.72
N ALA A 20 4.77 -13.84 10.90
CA ALA A 20 5.73 -12.74 11.04
C ALA A 20 7.17 -13.14 10.68
N GLY A 21 7.54 -14.38 11.00
CA GLY A 21 8.85 -14.96 10.67
C GLY A 21 9.03 -15.34 9.20
N ASN A 22 7.94 -15.38 8.41
CA ASN A 22 7.98 -15.91 7.05
C ASN A 22 8.31 -14.80 6.04
N PRO A 23 9.36 -14.97 5.20
CA PRO A 23 9.73 -13.99 4.18
C PRO A 23 8.63 -13.76 3.15
N ILE A 24 8.77 -12.63 2.44
CA ILE A 24 7.92 -12.35 1.30
C ILE A 24 8.32 -13.31 0.18
N GLU A 25 7.35 -14.10 -0.27
CA GLU A 25 7.53 -15.05 -1.37
C GLU A 25 6.71 -14.61 -2.59
N PRO A 26 7.19 -14.84 -3.82
CA PRO A 26 6.36 -14.67 -5.01
C PRO A 26 5.30 -15.78 -5.10
N VAL A 27 4.17 -15.46 -5.74
CA VAL A 27 3.14 -16.44 -6.12
C VAL A 27 3.11 -16.59 -7.63
N ALA A 28 2.86 -17.81 -8.11
CA ALA A 28 2.68 -18.06 -9.53
C ALA A 28 1.56 -17.19 -10.12
N LEU A 29 1.74 -16.78 -11.37
CA LEU A 29 0.70 -16.01 -12.07
C LEU A 29 -0.57 -16.86 -12.23
N PRO A 30 -1.77 -16.26 -12.07
CA PRO A 30 -3.01 -16.96 -12.38
C PRO A 30 -3.13 -17.20 -13.88
N LYS A 31 -3.87 -18.25 -14.28
CA LYS A 31 -4.22 -18.45 -15.70
C LYS A 31 -5.10 -17.32 -16.25
N ARG A 32 -5.89 -16.71 -15.36
CA ARG A 32 -6.78 -15.59 -15.66
C ARG A 32 -6.79 -14.62 -14.48
N ALA A 33 -6.51 -13.36 -14.76
CA ALA A 33 -6.60 -12.29 -13.78
C ALA A 33 -7.91 -11.53 -13.95
N THR A 34 -8.52 -11.11 -12.84
CA THR A 34 -9.68 -10.21 -12.85
C THR A 34 -9.33 -8.93 -12.11
N ILE A 35 -9.17 -7.84 -12.84
CA ILE A 35 -8.77 -6.56 -12.29
C ILE A 35 -9.99 -5.64 -12.23
N HIS A 36 -10.50 -5.42 -11.01
CA HIS A 36 -11.62 -4.50 -10.80
C HIS A 36 -11.22 -3.07 -11.16
N LEU A 37 -12.14 -2.32 -11.78
CA LEU A 37 -11.94 -0.92 -12.14
C LEU A 37 -12.30 0.05 -10.99
N ASN A 38 -12.65 -0.49 -9.82
CA ASN A 38 -12.94 0.29 -8.62
C ASN A 38 -12.00 -0.12 -7.47
N GLN A 39 -10.74 0.30 -7.55
CA GLN A 39 -9.70 -0.01 -6.55
C GLN A 39 -9.46 1.12 -5.55
N HIS A 40 -10.39 2.08 -5.46
CA HIS A 40 -10.31 3.25 -4.61
C HIS A 40 -11.70 3.67 -4.14
N ILE A 41 -11.79 4.48 -3.08
CA ILE A 41 -13.08 5.00 -2.59
C ILE A 41 -13.79 5.98 -3.55
N GLY A 42 -13.08 6.42 -4.58
CA GLY A 42 -13.54 7.39 -5.56
C GLY A 42 -14.51 6.84 -6.62
N ALA A 43 -14.79 7.65 -7.64
CA ALA A 43 -15.54 7.20 -8.79
C ALA A 43 -14.72 6.17 -9.61
N PRO A 44 -15.31 5.02 -10.01
CA PRO A 44 -14.61 3.97 -10.75
C PRO A 44 -13.85 4.48 -11.99
N ALA A 45 -12.73 3.84 -12.31
CA ALA A 45 -11.98 4.16 -13.50
C ALA A 45 -12.72 3.71 -14.77
N ASN A 46 -12.60 4.49 -15.85
CA ASN A 46 -13.17 4.16 -17.14
C ASN A 46 -12.24 3.20 -17.89
N PRO A 47 -12.72 2.04 -18.38
CA PRO A 47 -11.87 1.13 -19.14
C PRO A 47 -11.35 1.81 -20.40
N VAL A 48 -10.07 1.64 -20.68
CA VAL A 48 -9.42 2.13 -21.91
C VAL A 48 -8.97 1.01 -22.85
N VAL A 49 -9.31 -0.23 -22.49
CA VAL A 49 -9.10 -1.45 -23.30
C VAL A 49 -10.44 -2.12 -23.59
N LYS A 50 -10.44 -3.01 -24.60
CA LYS A 50 -11.58 -3.82 -25.02
C LYS A 50 -11.18 -5.28 -25.21
N LYS A 51 -12.19 -6.15 -25.34
CA LYS A 51 -11.98 -7.58 -25.63
C LYS A 51 -11.08 -7.74 -26.87
N GLY A 52 -10.07 -8.59 -26.74
CA GLY A 52 -9.13 -8.94 -27.79
C GLY A 52 -7.83 -8.13 -27.79
N ASP A 53 -7.77 -7.01 -27.05
CA ASP A 53 -6.55 -6.22 -26.92
C ASP A 53 -5.45 -7.02 -26.21
N GLN A 54 -4.20 -6.80 -26.63
CA GLN A 54 -3.02 -7.31 -25.94
C GLN A 54 -2.56 -6.28 -24.90
N VAL A 55 -2.19 -6.77 -23.72
CA VAL A 55 -1.65 -5.94 -22.64
C VAL A 55 -0.38 -6.55 -22.09
N LYS A 56 0.55 -5.70 -21.65
CA LYS A 56 1.73 -6.05 -20.87
C LYS A 56 1.50 -5.71 -19.40
N VAL A 57 2.36 -6.22 -18.53
CA VAL A 57 2.43 -5.76 -17.14
C VAL A 57 2.76 -4.28 -17.14
N GLY A 58 1.88 -3.47 -16.56
CA GLY A 58 1.97 -2.01 -16.51
C GLY A 58 1.16 -1.26 -17.57
N THR A 59 0.55 -1.94 -18.54
CA THR A 59 -0.32 -1.25 -19.52
C THR A 59 -1.51 -0.60 -18.81
N LEU A 60 -1.82 0.66 -19.12
CA LEU A 60 -3.00 1.34 -18.59
C LEU A 60 -4.28 0.67 -19.13
N ILE A 61 -5.14 0.19 -18.24
CA ILE A 61 -6.40 -0.50 -18.59
C ILE A 61 -7.65 0.22 -18.08
N GLY A 62 -7.49 1.09 -17.09
CA GLY A 62 -8.54 1.96 -16.57
C GLY A 62 -8.02 3.36 -16.29
N LYS A 63 -8.70 4.40 -16.78
CA LYS A 63 -8.34 5.80 -16.56
C LYS A 63 -9.25 6.43 -15.50
N GLY A 64 -8.64 7.00 -14.47
CA GLY A 64 -9.35 7.77 -13.45
C GLY A 64 -9.61 9.19 -13.93
N GLU A 65 -10.87 9.57 -14.16
CA GLU A 65 -11.22 10.90 -14.70
C GLU A 65 -11.81 11.84 -13.65
N SER A 66 -12.33 11.31 -12.54
CA SER A 66 -12.83 12.13 -11.43
C SER A 66 -11.71 12.59 -10.49
N PHE A 67 -11.95 13.67 -9.75
CA PHE A 67 -10.98 14.22 -8.78
C PHE A 67 -10.55 13.18 -7.73
N ILE A 68 -11.50 12.40 -7.20
CA ILE A 68 -11.20 11.21 -6.39
C ILE A 68 -11.38 10.00 -7.31
N SER A 69 -10.28 9.59 -7.94
CA SER A 69 -10.17 8.39 -8.77
C SER A 69 -8.68 8.09 -8.97
N ALA A 70 -8.32 6.91 -9.45
CA ALA A 70 -6.93 6.59 -9.79
C ALA A 70 -6.89 5.73 -11.07
N ASN A 71 -5.78 5.84 -11.79
CA ASN A 71 -5.50 4.97 -12.92
C ASN A 71 -5.32 3.52 -12.45
N ILE A 72 -5.64 2.57 -13.33
CA ILE A 72 -5.54 1.14 -13.09
C ILE A 72 -4.77 0.53 -14.24
N HIS A 73 -3.74 -0.23 -13.89
CA HIS A 73 -2.83 -0.86 -14.84
C HIS A 73 -2.99 -2.37 -14.80
N SER A 74 -2.68 -3.02 -15.92
CA SER A 74 -2.63 -4.46 -15.97
C SER A 74 -1.49 -4.96 -15.08
N SER A 75 -1.78 -5.91 -14.20
CA SER A 75 -0.79 -6.57 -13.34
C SER A 75 -0.15 -7.80 -13.99
N VAL A 76 -0.62 -8.17 -15.18
CA VAL A 76 -0.25 -9.37 -15.93
C VAL A 76 -0.10 -9.02 -17.42
N SER A 77 0.66 -9.81 -18.16
CA SER A 77 0.62 -9.77 -19.63
C SER A 77 -0.35 -10.79 -20.19
N GLY A 78 -0.88 -10.50 -21.38
CA GLY A 78 -1.72 -11.42 -22.14
C GLY A 78 -2.87 -10.69 -22.81
N LYS A 79 -3.97 -11.41 -23.02
CA LYS A 79 -5.08 -10.96 -23.86
C LYS A 79 -6.30 -10.61 -23.04
N VAL A 80 -6.89 -9.45 -23.29
CA VAL A 80 -8.15 -9.05 -22.65
C VAL A 80 -9.27 -9.97 -23.12
N PHE A 81 -9.72 -10.85 -22.23
CA PHE A 81 -10.81 -11.80 -22.47
C PHE A 81 -12.15 -11.06 -22.55
N ALA A 82 -12.40 -10.15 -21.60
CA ALA A 82 -13.61 -9.34 -21.54
C ALA A 82 -13.43 -8.10 -20.64
N VAL A 83 -14.29 -7.11 -20.85
CA VAL A 83 -14.54 -6.03 -19.90
C VAL A 83 -15.99 -6.19 -19.44
N ASP A 84 -16.18 -6.69 -18.22
CA ASP A 84 -17.49 -7.11 -17.71
C ASP A 84 -17.59 -6.91 -16.19
N SER A 85 -18.76 -7.13 -15.62
CA SER A 85 -19.03 -6.96 -14.20
C SER A 85 -18.82 -8.27 -13.44
N VAL A 86 -17.87 -8.30 -12.52
CA VAL A 86 -17.52 -9.46 -11.70
C VAL A 86 -17.81 -9.16 -10.24
N ALA A 87 -18.31 -10.14 -9.50
CA ALA A 87 -18.53 -9.99 -8.06
C ALA A 87 -17.21 -9.75 -7.34
N ASP A 88 -17.16 -8.74 -6.46
CA ASP A 88 -16.05 -8.53 -5.56
C ASP A 88 -16.21 -9.35 -4.26
N GLY A 89 -15.31 -9.14 -3.30
CA GLY A 89 -15.35 -9.84 -2.00
C GLY A 89 -16.60 -9.55 -1.15
N SER A 90 -17.39 -8.52 -1.49
CA SER A 90 -18.66 -8.21 -0.84
C SER A 90 -19.88 -8.78 -1.58
N GLY A 91 -19.66 -9.38 -2.76
CA GLY A 91 -20.71 -9.94 -3.62
C GLY A 91 -21.33 -8.93 -4.59
N TYR A 92 -20.94 -7.66 -4.56
CA TYR A 92 -21.43 -6.67 -5.53
C TYR A 92 -20.70 -6.81 -6.86
N LYS A 93 -21.45 -6.61 -7.96
CA LYS A 93 -20.90 -6.64 -9.32
C LYS A 93 -20.15 -5.34 -9.62
N ILE A 94 -18.85 -5.46 -9.86
CA ILE A 94 -17.96 -4.35 -10.17
C ILE A 94 -17.40 -4.50 -11.59
N LYS A 95 -17.44 -3.42 -12.37
CA LYS A 95 -16.84 -3.40 -13.71
C LYS A 95 -15.35 -3.73 -13.62
N SER A 96 -14.90 -4.67 -14.44
CA SER A 96 -13.59 -5.30 -14.34
C SER A 96 -13.02 -5.61 -15.71
N VAL A 97 -11.70 -5.66 -15.81
CA VAL A 97 -10.98 -6.17 -16.97
C VAL A 97 -10.51 -7.58 -16.64
N ILE A 98 -10.92 -8.55 -17.46
CA ILE A 98 -10.58 -9.96 -17.32
C ILE A 98 -9.53 -10.28 -18.38
N ILE A 99 -8.39 -10.81 -17.96
CA ILE A 99 -7.23 -11.03 -18.82
C ILE A 99 -6.84 -12.51 -18.76
N ASP A 100 -6.78 -13.15 -19.91
CA ASP A 100 -6.14 -14.46 -20.06
C ASP A 100 -4.63 -14.24 -20.07
N VAL A 101 -3.95 -14.83 -19.09
CA VAL A 101 -2.54 -14.52 -18.82
C VAL A 101 -1.66 -15.32 -19.76
N GLU A 102 -0.78 -14.62 -20.46
CA GLU A 102 0.20 -15.17 -21.39
C GLU A 102 1.57 -14.54 -21.11
N GLY A 103 2.55 -15.35 -20.69
CA GLY A 103 3.88 -14.87 -20.31
C GLY A 103 3.91 -13.99 -19.05
N ASP A 104 4.94 -13.16 -18.95
CA ASP A 104 5.08 -12.07 -17.97
C ASP A 104 5.90 -10.94 -18.63
N GLU A 105 5.40 -10.42 -19.74
CA GLU A 105 6.03 -9.32 -20.47
C GLU A 105 5.65 -7.98 -19.84
N TRP A 106 6.63 -7.13 -19.58
CA TRP A 106 6.43 -5.82 -18.93
C TRP A 106 6.58 -4.69 -19.94
N GLU A 107 5.91 -3.57 -19.67
CA GLU A 107 6.19 -2.33 -20.41
C GLU A 107 7.66 -1.94 -20.27
N ASP A 108 8.30 -1.59 -21.38
CA ASP A 108 9.75 -1.34 -21.45
C ASP A 108 10.18 -0.13 -20.61
N THR A 109 9.23 0.74 -20.28
CA THR A 109 9.44 1.92 -19.43
C THR A 109 9.54 1.58 -17.94
N ILE A 110 9.29 0.34 -17.52
CA ILE A 110 9.35 -0.07 -16.11
C ILE A 110 10.75 -0.60 -15.80
N ASP A 111 11.44 0.05 -14.87
CA ASP A 111 12.71 -0.44 -14.36
C ASP A 111 12.49 -1.61 -13.39
N ARG A 112 12.99 -2.78 -13.78
CA ARG A 112 12.89 -4.03 -13.02
C ARG A 112 14.20 -4.42 -12.34
N SER A 113 15.21 -3.56 -12.40
CA SER A 113 16.49 -3.79 -11.72
C SER A 113 16.30 -3.82 -10.20
N THR A 114 17.14 -4.61 -9.53
CA THR A 114 17.23 -4.65 -8.06
C THR A 114 17.98 -3.46 -7.48
N ASP A 115 18.50 -2.57 -8.34
CA ASP A 115 19.34 -1.46 -7.94
C ASP A 115 18.53 -0.41 -7.16
N LEU A 116 19.10 0.06 -6.06
CA LEU A 116 18.48 1.07 -5.22
C LEU A 116 18.74 2.47 -5.80
N VAL A 117 17.68 3.16 -6.24
CA VAL A 117 17.80 4.51 -6.81
C VAL A 117 17.48 5.54 -5.73
N LYS A 118 18.53 6.18 -5.19
CA LYS A 118 18.43 7.11 -4.05
C LYS A 118 18.15 8.55 -4.44
N GLU A 119 18.66 8.99 -5.58
CA GLU A 119 18.57 10.37 -6.02
C GLU A 119 17.13 10.70 -6.48
N ILE A 120 16.53 11.73 -5.89
CA ILE A 120 15.17 12.17 -6.23
C ILE A 120 15.26 13.37 -7.17
N THR A 121 15.20 13.08 -8.47
CA THR A 121 15.36 14.09 -9.53
C THR A 121 14.08 14.86 -9.85
N LEU A 122 12.91 14.25 -9.61
CA LEU A 122 11.61 14.88 -9.89
C LEU A 122 11.28 15.97 -8.87
N GLU A 123 10.69 17.06 -9.35
CA GLU A 123 10.14 18.12 -8.50
C GLU A 123 8.79 17.72 -7.88
N SER A 124 8.35 18.46 -6.85
CA SER A 124 7.12 18.15 -6.09
C SER A 124 5.91 17.88 -7.00
N SER A 125 5.64 18.77 -7.98
CA SER A 125 4.52 18.61 -8.91
C SER A 125 4.65 17.39 -9.81
N GLN A 126 5.87 17.07 -10.26
CA GLN A 126 6.15 15.90 -11.10
C GLN A 126 6.02 14.60 -10.31
N ILE A 127 6.38 14.61 -9.02
CA ILE A 127 6.13 13.48 -8.12
C ILE A 127 4.63 13.24 -7.98
N ILE A 128 3.85 14.29 -7.72
CA ILE A 128 2.39 14.18 -7.58
C ILE A 128 1.76 13.63 -8.86
N GLU A 129 2.17 14.14 -10.03
CA GLU A 129 1.66 13.63 -11.31
C GLU A 129 2.10 12.18 -11.54
N ARG A 130 3.34 11.80 -11.23
CA ARG A 130 3.78 10.40 -11.34
C ARG A 130 2.96 9.46 -10.43
N ILE A 131 2.70 9.86 -9.19
CA ILE A 131 1.86 9.09 -8.25
C ILE A 131 0.46 8.87 -8.84
N LYS A 132 -0.10 9.91 -9.49
CA LYS A 132 -1.41 9.85 -10.15
C LYS A 132 -1.38 8.97 -11.40
N GLU A 133 -0.40 9.17 -12.28
CA GLU A 133 -0.20 8.41 -13.51
C GLU A 133 -0.06 6.92 -13.22
N CYS A 134 0.77 6.55 -12.24
CA CYS A 134 0.99 5.17 -11.78
C CYS A 134 -0.19 4.58 -10.98
N GLY A 135 -1.25 5.36 -10.70
CA GLY A 135 -2.45 4.87 -10.05
C GLY A 135 -2.27 4.51 -8.57
N ILE A 136 -1.34 5.16 -7.86
CA ILE A 136 -1.05 4.79 -6.48
C ILE A 136 -2.20 5.23 -5.56
N VAL A 137 -2.70 4.26 -4.77
CA VAL A 137 -3.71 4.47 -3.72
C VAL A 137 -3.13 4.10 -2.35
N GLY A 138 -3.77 4.58 -1.29
CA GLY A 138 -3.36 4.27 0.09
C GLY A 138 -3.57 2.81 0.45
N LEU A 139 -2.48 2.09 0.71
CA LEU A 139 -2.47 0.64 1.02
C LEU A 139 -2.85 0.29 2.47
N GLY A 140 -3.27 1.27 3.27
CA GLY A 140 -3.74 1.06 4.65
C GLY A 140 -5.20 0.58 4.77
N GLY A 141 -5.89 0.34 3.65
CA GLY A 141 -7.24 -0.23 3.60
C GLY A 141 -8.26 0.61 2.84
N ALA A 142 -8.35 1.92 3.12
CA ALA A 142 -9.33 2.80 2.47
C ALA A 142 -9.04 3.07 0.98
N CYS A 143 -7.85 2.76 0.46
CA CYS A 143 -7.51 2.95 -0.95
C CYS A 143 -7.80 4.37 -1.46
N PHE A 144 -7.53 5.39 -0.65
CA PHE A 144 -7.65 6.79 -1.05
C PHE A 144 -6.55 7.12 -2.08
N PRO A 145 -6.86 7.74 -3.24
CA PRO A 145 -5.84 8.10 -4.24
C PRO A 145 -4.71 8.94 -3.61
N SER A 146 -3.48 8.45 -3.66
CA SER A 146 -2.38 9.02 -2.88
C SER A 146 -2.01 10.43 -3.34
N HIS A 147 -2.08 10.71 -4.64
CA HIS A 147 -1.77 12.03 -5.21
C HIS A 147 -2.66 13.15 -4.62
N VAL A 148 -3.93 12.85 -4.36
CA VAL A 148 -4.89 13.81 -3.78
C VAL A 148 -4.47 14.26 -2.38
N LYS A 149 -3.77 13.41 -1.61
CA LYS A 149 -3.28 13.77 -0.27
C LYS A 149 -2.22 14.87 -0.27
N TYR A 150 -1.57 15.09 -1.41
CA TYR A 150 -0.53 16.11 -1.59
C TYR A 150 -1.06 17.38 -2.28
N MET A 151 -2.32 17.36 -2.74
CA MET A 151 -3.01 18.55 -3.26
C MET A 151 -3.52 19.41 -2.10
N VAL A 152 -2.60 20.11 -1.43
CA VAL A 152 -2.91 21.00 -0.30
C VAL A 152 -3.65 22.24 -0.81
N PRO A 153 -4.90 22.50 -0.38
CA PRO A 153 -5.64 23.69 -0.76
C PRO A 153 -4.96 24.96 -0.24
N GLU A 154 -5.17 26.06 -0.96
CA GLU A 154 -4.68 27.38 -0.55
C GLU A 154 -5.11 27.73 0.88
N GLY A 155 -4.20 28.30 1.66
CA GLY A 155 -4.42 28.65 3.06
C GLY A 155 -4.28 27.49 4.06
N LYS A 156 -4.20 26.23 3.62
CA LYS A 156 -3.81 25.11 4.49
C LYS A 156 -2.31 24.88 4.45
N LYS A 157 -1.78 24.38 5.57
CA LYS A 157 -0.36 24.00 5.70
C LYS A 157 -0.25 22.61 6.27
N VAL A 158 0.65 21.83 5.72
CA VAL A 158 1.10 20.55 6.29
C VAL A 158 2.47 20.79 6.89
N ASP A 159 2.72 20.25 8.08
CA ASP A 159 4.04 20.34 8.72
C ASP A 159 4.66 18.97 9.02
N THR A 160 3.85 17.90 9.02
CA THR A 160 4.33 16.56 9.36
C THR A 160 3.74 15.48 8.45
N LEU A 161 4.60 14.64 7.88
CA LEU A 161 4.24 13.35 7.30
C LEU A 161 4.16 12.30 8.42
N VAL A 162 3.07 11.56 8.48
CA VAL A 162 2.91 10.42 9.37
C VAL A 162 2.91 9.15 8.53
N ILE A 163 3.82 8.24 8.84
CA ILE A 163 3.86 6.91 8.24
C ILE A 163 3.25 5.92 9.23
N ASN A 164 2.13 5.35 8.84
CA ASN A 164 1.45 4.29 9.54
C ASN A 164 2.11 2.95 9.22
N ALA A 165 2.95 2.48 10.14
CA ALA A 165 3.50 1.14 10.17
C ALA A 165 2.96 0.34 11.36
N VAL A 166 1.75 0.70 11.81
CA VAL A 166 1.01 -0.02 12.84
C VAL A 166 0.15 -1.07 12.18
N GLU A 167 0.33 -2.30 12.64
CA GLU A 167 -0.36 -3.46 12.11
C GLU A 167 -1.12 -4.12 13.26
N CYS A 168 -2.12 -3.39 13.76
CA CYS A 168 -2.86 -3.75 14.96
C CYS A 168 -3.90 -4.86 14.73
N GLU A 169 -4.18 -5.23 13.48
CA GLU A 169 -5.03 -6.37 13.13
C GLU A 169 -4.29 -7.69 13.45
N PRO A 170 -4.82 -8.58 14.29
CA PRO A 170 -4.09 -9.74 14.82
C PRO A 170 -3.41 -10.64 13.79
N TYR A 171 -3.96 -10.78 12.59
CA TYR A 171 -3.44 -11.76 11.64
C TYR A 171 -2.47 -11.19 10.61
N LEU A 172 -2.47 -9.87 10.39
CA LEU A 172 -1.63 -9.25 9.38
C LEU A 172 -0.16 -9.27 9.80
N THR A 173 0.74 -9.58 8.87
CA THR A 173 2.20 -9.48 9.03
C THR A 173 2.91 -8.86 7.81
N ALA A 174 2.15 -8.43 6.81
CA ALA A 174 2.67 -7.92 5.55
C ALA A 174 3.49 -6.63 5.75
N ASP A 175 3.01 -5.70 6.57
CA ASP A 175 3.71 -4.43 6.84
C ASP A 175 5.01 -4.67 7.62
N ASN A 176 5.00 -5.63 8.55
CA ASN A 176 6.21 -6.06 9.24
C ASN A 176 7.27 -6.58 8.25
N ARG A 177 6.87 -7.44 7.30
CA ARG A 177 7.81 -8.00 6.33
C ARG A 177 8.38 -6.97 5.37
N ILE A 178 7.55 -6.06 4.85
CA ILE A 178 8.09 -5.01 3.96
C ILE A 178 9.04 -4.07 4.71
N MET A 179 8.80 -3.76 5.99
CA MET A 179 9.76 -2.99 6.79
C MET A 179 11.09 -3.71 6.96
N LEU A 180 11.08 -5.04 7.07
CA LEU A 180 12.29 -5.84 7.21
C LEU A 180 13.01 -6.06 5.88
N GLU A 181 12.29 -6.17 4.77
CA GLU A 181 12.87 -6.59 3.47
C GLU A 181 13.11 -5.43 2.50
N LYS A 182 12.36 -4.33 2.66
CA LYS A 182 12.32 -3.17 1.77
C LYS A 182 12.61 -1.84 2.49
N THR A 183 13.38 -1.90 3.58
CA THR A 183 13.66 -0.76 4.46
C THR A 183 14.22 0.46 3.71
N GLU A 184 15.18 0.24 2.82
CA GLU A 184 15.86 1.33 2.10
C GLU A 184 14.91 1.98 1.08
N GLU A 185 14.20 1.16 0.31
CA GLU A 185 13.17 1.63 -0.64
C GLU A 185 12.07 2.43 0.08
N ILE A 186 11.61 1.95 1.24
CA ILE A 186 10.62 2.64 2.08
C ILE A 186 11.15 4.01 2.51
N MET A 187 12.40 4.10 2.96
CA MET A 187 12.97 5.38 3.43
C MET A 187 13.09 6.39 2.30
N ILE A 188 13.51 5.97 1.10
CA ILE A 188 13.50 6.85 -0.07
C ILE A 188 12.07 7.24 -0.45
N GLY A 189 11.12 6.30 -0.36
CA GLY A 189 9.69 6.58 -0.53
C GLY A 189 9.19 7.68 0.43
N ILE A 190 9.62 7.66 1.69
CA ILE A 190 9.30 8.70 2.67
C ILE A 190 9.89 10.06 2.27
N GLU A 191 11.14 10.10 1.79
CA GLU A 191 11.76 11.34 1.31
C GLU A 191 11.08 11.89 0.04
N ILE A 192 10.63 11.01 -0.86
CA ILE A 192 9.81 11.38 -2.03
C ILE A 192 8.48 12.00 -1.56
N MET A 193 7.81 11.39 -0.59
CA MET A 193 6.57 11.93 -0.02
C MET A 193 6.79 13.28 0.69
N LYS A 194 7.91 13.46 1.38
CA LYS A 194 8.31 14.74 1.98
C LYS A 194 8.48 15.82 0.92
N LYS A 195 9.22 15.53 -0.18
CA LYS A 195 9.37 16.44 -1.32
C LYS A 195 8.03 16.75 -1.99
N ALA A 196 7.16 15.76 -2.18
CA ALA A 196 5.81 15.95 -2.71
C ALA A 196 4.97 16.89 -1.83
N ALA A 197 5.01 16.72 -0.52
CA ALA A 197 4.28 17.55 0.44
C ALA A 197 4.94 18.91 0.72
N GLY A 198 6.19 19.12 0.33
CA GLY A 198 6.96 20.32 0.66
C GLY A 198 7.28 20.45 2.16
N ILE A 199 7.57 19.33 2.83
CA ILE A 199 7.82 19.29 4.28
C ILE A 199 9.07 18.49 4.64
N GLU A 200 9.69 18.84 5.76
CA GLU A 200 10.96 18.22 6.21
C GLU A 200 10.77 17.13 7.27
N LYS A 201 9.60 17.05 7.89
CA LYS A 201 9.39 16.18 9.04
C LYS A 201 8.54 14.97 8.70
N ALA A 202 9.05 13.79 9.02
CA ALA A 202 8.31 12.53 8.99
C ALA A 202 8.38 11.79 10.34
N ILE A 203 7.28 11.17 10.74
CA ILE A 203 7.24 10.28 11.90
C ILE A 203 6.66 8.93 11.48
N VAL A 204 7.43 7.86 11.66
CA VAL A 204 7.02 6.48 11.41
C VAL A 204 6.58 5.84 12.72
N GLY A 205 5.28 5.56 12.86
CA GLY A 205 4.73 4.88 14.03
C GLY A 205 4.78 3.37 13.86
N ILE A 206 5.49 2.66 14.74
CA ILE A 206 5.63 1.19 14.71
C ILE A 206 5.25 0.63 16.09
N GLU A 207 4.45 -0.43 16.14
CA GLU A 207 4.13 -1.09 17.42
C GLU A 207 5.34 -1.83 18.02
N ALA A 208 5.45 -1.79 19.35
CA ALA A 208 6.59 -2.33 20.10
C ALA A 208 6.76 -3.85 20.00
N ASN A 209 5.77 -4.58 19.49
CA ASN A 209 5.87 -6.02 19.19
C ASN A 209 6.72 -6.33 17.96
N LYS A 210 7.30 -5.32 17.27
CA LYS A 210 8.16 -5.49 16.09
C LYS A 210 9.58 -4.94 16.34
N PRO A 211 10.33 -5.45 17.33
CA PRO A 211 11.63 -4.89 17.72
C PRO A 211 12.66 -4.91 16.59
N GLU A 212 12.67 -5.95 15.76
CA GLU A 212 13.58 -6.05 14.61
C GLU A 212 13.29 -4.98 13.56
N ALA A 213 12.02 -4.76 13.22
CA ALA A 213 11.61 -3.72 12.27
C ALA A 213 11.95 -2.33 12.82
N ILE A 214 11.70 -2.07 14.11
CA ILE A 214 12.08 -0.81 14.77
C ILE A 214 13.59 -0.58 14.65
N ALA A 215 14.41 -1.54 15.06
CA ALA A 215 15.86 -1.40 15.05
C ALA A 215 16.40 -1.16 13.63
N LYS A 216 15.89 -1.91 12.64
CA LYS A 216 16.32 -1.77 11.24
C LYS A 216 15.91 -0.41 10.66
N MET A 217 14.66 -0.01 10.87
CA MET A 217 14.14 1.28 10.40
C MET A 217 14.83 2.45 11.10
N GLU A 218 15.13 2.36 12.39
CA GLU A 218 15.88 3.38 13.15
C GLU A 218 17.30 3.55 12.61
N LYS A 219 17.99 2.43 12.36
CA LYS A 219 19.33 2.44 11.78
C LYS A 219 19.34 3.14 10.42
N THR A 220 18.43 2.76 9.51
CA THR A 220 18.37 3.39 8.18
C THR A 220 17.91 4.86 8.28
N ALA A 221 16.93 5.20 9.12
CA ALA A 221 16.44 6.57 9.27
C ALA A 221 17.53 7.55 9.79
N SER A 222 18.57 7.05 10.46
CA SER A 222 19.65 7.91 10.99
C SER A 222 20.40 8.74 9.93
N VAL A 223 20.36 8.33 8.67
CA VAL A 223 20.97 9.08 7.54
C VAL A 223 19.98 9.96 6.78
N TYR A 224 18.71 9.97 7.17
CA TYR A 224 17.64 10.77 6.55
C TYR A 224 17.11 11.84 7.53
N PRO A 225 17.60 13.09 7.44
CA PRO A 225 17.22 14.15 8.35
C PRO A 225 15.71 14.39 8.41
N GLY A 226 15.20 14.63 9.62
CA GLY A 226 13.79 14.94 9.85
C GLY A 226 12.85 13.72 9.86
N THR A 227 13.35 12.51 9.58
CA THR A 227 12.58 11.26 9.68
C THR A 227 12.87 10.56 11.02
N ILE A 228 11.83 10.33 11.81
CA ILE A 228 11.93 9.74 13.16
C ILE A 228 11.10 8.47 13.23
N ILE A 229 11.67 7.39 13.76
CA ILE A 229 10.93 6.19 14.14
C ILE A 229 10.41 6.35 15.57
N GLN A 230 9.12 6.10 15.77
CA GLN A 230 8.47 6.24 17.06
C GLN A 230 7.78 4.92 17.44
N PRO A 231 8.38 4.15 18.36
CA PRO A 231 7.71 2.99 18.94
C PRO A 231 6.41 3.37 19.66
N LEU A 232 5.36 2.56 19.45
CA LEU A 232 4.01 2.71 19.98
C LEU A 232 3.63 1.51 20.84
N LYS A 233 2.72 1.70 21.79
CA LYS A 233 2.14 0.57 22.53
C LYS A 233 1.33 -0.31 21.57
N VAL A 234 1.35 -1.62 21.79
CA VAL A 234 0.53 -2.60 21.07
C VAL A 234 -0.92 -2.45 21.54
N MET A 235 -1.81 -2.00 20.66
CA MET A 235 -3.20 -1.72 21.00
C MET A 235 -4.06 -1.66 19.74
N TYR A 236 -5.26 -2.22 19.77
CA TYR A 236 -6.23 -2.00 18.70
C TYR A 236 -7.20 -0.88 19.11
N PRO A 237 -7.52 0.13 18.27
CA PRO A 237 -7.03 0.36 16.91
C PRO A 237 -5.93 1.46 16.86
N GLN A 238 -4.71 1.17 17.33
CA GLN A 238 -3.58 2.12 17.34
C GLN A 238 -3.21 2.63 15.94
N GLY A 239 -3.47 1.81 14.91
CA GLY A 239 -3.25 2.14 13.50
C GLY A 239 -4.39 2.90 12.84
N ALA A 240 -5.53 3.12 13.52
CA ALA A 240 -6.58 3.98 12.97
C ALA A 240 -6.06 5.42 12.85
N GLU A 241 -6.29 6.04 11.70
CA GLU A 241 -5.67 7.30 11.29
C GLU A 241 -5.73 8.39 12.37
N LYS A 242 -6.91 8.65 12.94
CA LYS A 242 -7.10 9.66 13.99
C LYS A 242 -6.35 9.33 15.28
N GLN A 243 -6.30 8.04 15.65
CA GLN A 243 -5.65 7.59 16.88
C GLN A 243 -4.14 7.60 16.75
N LEU A 244 -3.63 7.29 15.56
CA LEU A 244 -2.22 7.41 15.24
C LEU A 244 -1.77 8.87 15.31
N ILE A 245 -2.52 9.80 14.70
CA ILE A 245 -2.25 11.25 14.78
C ILE A 245 -2.26 11.72 16.23
N LYS A 246 -3.27 11.34 17.02
CA LYS A 246 -3.33 11.68 18.45
C LYS A 246 -2.14 11.13 19.22
N SER A 247 -1.72 9.89 18.94
CA SER A 247 -0.61 9.23 19.64
C SER A 247 0.74 9.87 19.31
N LEU A 248 0.99 10.20 18.04
CA LEU A 248 2.29 10.70 17.59
C LEU A 248 2.46 12.20 17.80
N LEU A 249 1.39 12.97 17.54
CA LEU A 249 1.40 14.43 17.45
C LEU A 249 0.56 15.11 18.53
N ASN A 250 -0.25 14.36 19.29
CA ASN A 250 -1.25 14.91 20.22
C ASN A 250 -2.23 15.90 19.57
N ARG A 251 -2.49 15.73 18.26
CA ARG A 251 -3.49 16.48 17.50
C ARG A 251 -4.77 15.67 17.37
N GLU A 252 -5.91 16.34 17.30
CA GLU A 252 -7.21 15.69 17.24
C GLU A 252 -7.93 16.10 15.97
N VAL A 253 -8.18 15.13 15.08
CA VAL A 253 -8.89 15.35 13.82
C VAL A 253 -10.38 15.47 14.12
N PRO A 254 -11.03 16.62 13.88
CA PRO A 254 -12.45 16.78 14.15
C PRO A 254 -13.31 15.76 13.38
N SER A 255 -14.56 15.58 13.82
CA SER A 255 -15.50 14.70 13.10
C SER A 255 -15.73 15.20 11.67
N GLY A 256 -15.75 14.29 10.69
CA GLY A 256 -15.89 14.62 9.27
C GLY A 256 -14.72 15.40 8.63
N LYS A 257 -13.64 15.67 9.37
CA LYS A 257 -12.44 16.35 8.87
C LYS A 257 -11.33 15.36 8.54
N LEU A 258 -10.34 15.85 7.77
CA LEU A 258 -9.20 15.08 7.27
C LEU A 258 -7.94 15.37 8.09
N PRO A 259 -6.91 14.49 8.03
CA PRO A 259 -5.61 14.76 8.65
C PRO A 259 -4.99 16.11 8.27
N LEU A 260 -5.26 16.56 7.04
CA LEU A 260 -4.83 17.84 6.52
C LEU A 260 -5.36 19.03 7.36
N ASP A 261 -6.56 18.91 7.93
CA ASP A 261 -7.16 19.94 8.79
C ASP A 261 -6.41 20.12 10.12
N VAL A 262 -5.50 19.20 10.46
CA VAL A 262 -4.61 19.30 11.63
C VAL A 262 -3.13 19.30 11.22
N GLY A 263 -2.84 19.68 9.99
CA GLY A 263 -1.49 19.93 9.50
C GLY A 263 -0.65 18.68 9.26
N CYS A 264 -1.27 17.54 8.95
CA CYS A 264 -0.54 16.31 8.64
C CYS A 264 -1.08 15.57 7.41
N VAL A 265 -0.19 14.78 6.81
CA VAL A 265 -0.55 13.79 5.79
C VAL A 265 -0.22 12.42 6.35
N VAL A 266 -1.14 11.46 6.23
CA VAL A 266 -0.94 10.10 6.73
C VAL A 266 -0.89 9.11 5.56
N ASN A 267 0.17 8.30 5.50
CA ASN A 267 0.30 7.20 4.54
C ASN A 267 0.72 5.92 5.23
N ASN A 268 0.31 4.77 4.70
CA ASN A 268 0.78 3.47 5.18
C ASN A 268 2.20 3.21 4.67
N VAL A 269 2.97 2.40 5.39
CA VAL A 269 4.35 2.06 5.02
C VAL A 269 4.45 1.33 3.67
N GLY A 270 3.50 0.47 3.31
CA GLY A 270 3.39 -0.10 1.97
C GLY A 270 3.12 0.94 0.90
N THR A 271 2.43 2.04 1.23
CA THR A 271 2.24 3.16 0.29
C THR A 271 3.56 3.91 0.05
N ALA A 272 4.47 3.97 1.03
CA ALA A 272 5.80 4.54 0.84
C ALA A 272 6.62 3.71 -0.15
N LEU A 273 6.57 2.38 -0.01
CA LEU A 273 7.19 1.47 -0.98
C LEU A 273 6.60 1.66 -2.39
N ALA A 274 5.27 1.68 -2.53
CA ALA A 274 4.63 1.86 -3.83
C ALA A 274 4.96 3.23 -4.47
N ILE A 275 5.12 4.29 -3.67
CA ILE A 275 5.53 5.61 -4.18
C ILE A 275 6.99 5.61 -4.62
N TYR A 276 7.88 4.94 -3.89
CA TYR A 276 9.26 4.72 -4.37
C TYR A 276 9.26 4.03 -5.72
N GLU A 277 8.52 2.93 -5.87
CA GLU A 277 8.43 2.17 -7.11
C GLU A 277 7.85 3.01 -8.28
N ALA A 278 6.82 3.82 -8.02
CA ALA A 278 6.25 4.71 -9.04
C ALA A 278 7.24 5.77 -9.51
N VAL A 279 7.94 6.41 -8.58
CA VAL A 279 8.81 7.56 -8.89
C VAL A 279 10.15 7.11 -9.45
N GLN A 280 10.80 6.16 -8.79
CA GLN A 280 12.15 5.74 -9.12
C GLN A 280 12.19 4.64 -10.17
N LYS A 281 11.16 3.80 -10.24
CA LYS A 281 11.12 2.63 -11.13
C LYS A 281 10.07 2.72 -12.23
N ASN A 282 9.28 3.79 -12.22
CA ASN A 282 8.14 3.96 -13.12
C ASN A 282 7.17 2.77 -13.09
N LYS A 283 7.09 2.09 -11.94
CA LYS A 283 6.29 0.88 -11.75
C LYS A 283 4.92 1.27 -11.18
N PRO A 284 3.81 1.05 -11.90
CA PRO A 284 2.48 1.34 -11.39
C PRO A 284 2.08 0.39 -10.26
N LEU A 285 0.99 0.70 -9.56
CA LEU A 285 0.46 -0.20 -8.52
C LEU A 285 -0.17 -1.44 -9.16
N ILE A 286 0.60 -2.52 -9.23
CA ILE A 286 0.21 -3.78 -9.90
C ILE A 286 0.32 -5.00 -8.99
N GLU A 287 0.98 -4.85 -7.85
CA GLU A 287 1.19 -5.92 -6.88
C GLU A 287 1.18 -5.37 -5.47
N ARG A 288 0.94 -6.26 -4.51
CA ARG A 288 0.98 -5.93 -3.09
C ARG A 288 1.40 -7.15 -2.27
N VAL A 289 1.94 -6.90 -1.07
CA VAL A 289 2.19 -7.96 -0.11
C VAL A 289 0.90 -8.27 0.64
N VAL A 290 0.54 -9.55 0.74
CA VAL A 290 -0.60 -10.05 1.50
C VAL A 290 -0.16 -11.12 2.48
N THR A 291 -0.80 -11.16 3.65
CA THR A 291 -0.62 -12.26 4.60
C THR A 291 -1.70 -13.31 4.39
N VAL A 292 -1.30 -14.56 4.20
CA VAL A 292 -2.19 -15.73 4.18
C VAL A 292 -1.93 -16.52 5.46
N THR A 293 -2.93 -16.57 6.34
CA THR A 293 -2.76 -17.09 7.70
C THR A 293 -4.08 -17.58 8.29
N GLY A 294 -3.99 -18.44 9.31
CA GLY A 294 -5.14 -19.06 9.96
C GLY A 294 -4.71 -20.22 10.85
N LYS A 295 -5.45 -20.46 11.95
CA LYS A 295 -5.07 -21.47 12.97
C LYS A 295 -5.04 -22.91 12.45
N LYS A 296 -5.88 -23.22 11.46
CA LYS A 296 -6.02 -24.55 10.86
C LYS A 296 -5.34 -24.66 9.48
N LEU A 297 -4.70 -23.60 8.99
CA LEU A 297 -3.97 -23.69 7.72
C LEU A 297 -2.73 -24.57 7.90
N GLN A 298 -2.42 -25.37 6.87
CA GLN A 298 -1.22 -26.19 6.88
C GLN A 298 0.05 -25.34 6.87
N ARG A 299 -0.03 -24.16 6.25
CA ARG A 299 1.06 -23.20 6.13
C ARG A 299 0.53 -21.78 6.26
N THR A 300 1.36 -20.88 6.81
CA THR A 300 1.14 -19.43 6.77
C THR A 300 2.24 -18.79 5.93
N ALA A 301 1.96 -17.65 5.30
CA ALA A 301 2.92 -17.00 4.41
C ALA A 301 2.63 -15.50 4.24
N ASN A 302 3.67 -14.76 3.82
CA ASN A 302 3.50 -13.44 3.24
C ASN A 302 3.85 -13.54 1.76
N TYR A 303 2.94 -13.12 0.88
CA TYR A 303 3.11 -13.24 -0.56
C TYR A 303 3.10 -11.89 -1.23
N ILE A 304 4.02 -11.66 -2.16
CA ILE A 304 3.85 -10.58 -3.16
C ILE A 304 2.96 -11.11 -4.28
N VAL A 305 1.80 -10.49 -4.47
CA VAL A 305 0.74 -10.97 -5.38
C VAL A 305 0.37 -9.91 -6.39
N ARG A 306 0.16 -10.33 -7.65
CA ARG A 306 -0.44 -9.49 -8.69
C ARG A 306 -1.88 -9.14 -8.32
N ILE A 307 -2.27 -7.90 -8.56
CA ILE A 307 -3.64 -7.45 -8.36
C ILE A 307 -4.55 -8.20 -9.35
N GLY A 308 -5.62 -8.81 -8.85
CA GLY A 308 -6.52 -9.63 -9.65
C GLY A 308 -6.21 -11.13 -9.65
N THR A 309 -5.19 -11.57 -8.92
CA THR A 309 -5.01 -12.99 -8.57
C THR A 309 -6.21 -13.47 -7.74
N PRO A 310 -6.85 -14.61 -8.10
CA PRO A 310 -7.95 -15.18 -7.33
C PRO A 310 -7.53 -15.52 -5.89
N VAL A 311 -8.38 -15.18 -4.92
CA VAL A 311 -8.13 -15.53 -3.51
C VAL A 311 -8.05 -17.05 -3.31
N SER A 312 -8.83 -17.82 -4.09
CA SER A 312 -8.78 -19.29 -4.06
C SER A 312 -7.39 -19.83 -4.36
N MET A 313 -6.67 -19.23 -5.32
CA MET A 313 -5.29 -19.60 -5.64
C MET A 313 -4.37 -19.38 -4.44
N LEU A 314 -4.51 -18.27 -3.72
CA LEU A 314 -3.70 -18.00 -2.53
C LEU A 314 -3.99 -19.01 -1.41
N VAL A 315 -5.25 -19.40 -1.24
CA VAL A 315 -5.64 -20.43 -0.26
C VAL A 315 -5.09 -21.81 -0.66
N GLU A 316 -5.14 -22.16 -1.94
CA GLU A 316 -4.57 -23.40 -2.47
C GLU A 316 -3.05 -23.48 -2.24
N THR A 317 -2.32 -22.36 -2.40
CA THR A 317 -0.85 -22.33 -2.19
C THR A 317 -0.41 -22.64 -0.76
N VAL A 318 -1.31 -22.55 0.22
CA VAL A 318 -1.05 -22.82 1.64
C VAL A 318 -1.72 -24.11 2.15
N GLY A 319 -2.15 -24.98 1.23
CA GLY A 319 -2.74 -26.29 1.57
C GLY A 319 -4.26 -26.35 1.47
N GLY A 320 -4.91 -25.33 0.88
CA GLY A 320 -6.35 -25.31 0.66
C GLY A 320 -7.18 -24.87 1.87
N ILE A 321 -8.50 -24.94 1.71
CA ILE A 321 -9.45 -24.62 2.79
C ILE A 321 -9.36 -25.74 3.85
N PRO A 322 -9.06 -25.43 5.12
CA PRO A 322 -9.00 -26.44 6.17
C PRO A 322 -10.35 -27.12 6.43
N ASP A 323 -10.31 -28.35 6.92
CA ASP A 323 -11.51 -29.07 7.34
C ASP A 323 -12.27 -28.33 8.46
N GLY A 324 -13.59 -28.24 8.30
CA GLY A 324 -14.49 -27.57 9.24
C GLY A 324 -14.29 -26.06 9.29
N THR A 325 -14.11 -25.44 8.11
CA THR A 325 -14.19 -23.99 7.86
C THR A 325 -15.57 -23.63 7.32
#